data_AF-A0A521EI02-F1
#
_entry.id   AF-A0A521EI02-F1
#
_cell.length_a   1.000
_cell.length_b   1.000
_cell.length_c   1.000
_cell.angle_alpha   90.00
_cell.angle_beta   90.00
_cell.angle_gamma   90.00
#
_symmetry.space_group_name_H-M   'P 1'
#
loop_
_entity.id
_entity.type
_entity.pdbx_description
1 polymer ?
#
loop_
_entity_poly.entity_id
_entity_poly.type
_entity_poly.pdbx_seq_one_letter_code
_entity_poly.pdbx_strand_id
1 'polypeptide(L)'
;MSQSLDVTFKALGHPKRLAILKRLIRRVHTCCTVNAEEECCLEEPTCDFGELKEDLGISKSSLSLHLKELRHAGLVEKIKTGRKVALQVNPDRLEELKEFFEISIDQQTRQWMVDKVT
;
A
#
# COMPACT_ATOMS: atom_id res chain seq x y z
N MET A 1 15.18 -5.24 10.65
CA MET A 1 14.89 -6.59 10.13
C MET A 1 13.69 -6.46 9.22
N SER A 2 13.87 -6.64 7.91
CA SER A 2 12.74 -6.69 6.96
C SER A 2 11.87 -7.90 7.33
N GLN A 3 10.55 -7.70 7.44
CA GLN A 3 9.61 -8.79 7.74
C GLN A 3 9.55 -9.75 6.55
N SER A 4 9.24 -11.02 6.75
CA SER A 4 9.14 -11.96 5.62
C SER A 4 7.90 -11.70 4.75
N LEU A 5 7.93 -12.12 3.48
CA LEU A 5 6.84 -11.91 2.52
C LEU A 5 5.53 -12.63 2.93
N ASP A 6 5.61 -13.77 3.60
CA ASP A 6 4.42 -14.49 4.11
C ASP A 6 3.64 -13.65 5.12
N VAL A 7 4.31 -12.90 6.00
CA VAL A 7 3.67 -11.97 6.94
C VAL A 7 2.93 -10.87 6.19
N THR A 8 3.53 -10.35 5.11
CA THR A 8 2.89 -9.35 4.24
C THR A 8 1.68 -9.90 3.52
N PHE A 9 1.78 -11.05 2.87
CA PHE A 9 0.63 -11.64 2.18
C PHE A 9 -0.48 -12.03 3.15
N LYS A 10 -0.14 -12.52 4.35
CA LYS A 10 -1.11 -12.75 5.43
C LYS A 10 -1.80 -11.46 5.85
N ALA A 11 -1.10 -10.32 5.90
CA ALA A 11 -1.69 -9.02 6.19
C ALA A 11 -2.61 -8.53 5.04
N LEU A 12 -2.19 -8.70 3.78
CA LEU A 12 -2.94 -8.26 2.61
C LEU A 12 -4.17 -9.14 2.32
N GLY A 13 -4.18 -10.40 2.75
CA GLY A 13 -5.27 -11.35 2.55
C GLY A 13 -6.59 -11.04 3.29
N HIS A 14 -6.78 -9.83 3.82
CA HIS A 14 -8.04 -9.39 4.43
C HIS A 14 -8.59 -8.15 3.69
N PRO A 15 -9.87 -8.15 3.28
CA PRO A 15 -10.41 -7.13 2.39
C PRO A 15 -10.29 -5.70 2.95
N LYS A 16 -10.54 -5.52 4.25
CA LYS A 16 -10.41 -4.20 4.90
C LYS A 16 -8.95 -3.72 5.00
N ARG A 17 -7.97 -4.62 5.18
CA ARG A 17 -6.55 -4.25 5.24
C ARG A 17 -6.05 -3.84 3.86
N LEU A 18 -6.46 -4.56 2.83
CA LEU A 18 -6.20 -4.18 1.45
C LEU A 18 -6.82 -2.83 1.09
N ALA A 19 -8.06 -2.57 1.54
CA ALA A 19 -8.72 -1.28 1.32
C ALA A 19 -7.99 -0.11 2.01
N ILE A 20 -7.54 -0.30 3.26
CA ILE A 20 -6.72 0.69 3.98
C ILE A 20 -5.43 0.97 3.20
N LEU A 21 -4.69 -0.06 2.81
CA LEU A 21 -3.44 0.12 2.07
C LEU A 21 -3.67 0.84 0.73
N LYS A 22 -4.67 0.42 -0.05
CA LYS A 22 -5.04 1.09 -1.31
C LYS A 22 -5.37 2.57 -1.10
N ARG A 23 -6.05 2.90 -0.01
CA ARG A 23 -6.41 4.29 0.31
C ARG A 23 -5.19 5.14 0.63
N LEU A 24 -4.23 4.59 1.36
CA LEU A 24 -2.95 5.24 1.65
C LEU A 24 -2.08 5.37 0.39
N ILE A 25 -2.02 4.34 -0.46
CA ILE A 25 -1.30 4.39 -1.75
C ILE A 25 -1.84 5.50 -2.65
N ARG A 26 -3.15 5.77 -2.65
CA ARG A 26 -3.74 6.88 -3.42
C ARG A 26 -3.26 8.27 -2.98
N ARG A 27 -2.69 8.40 -1.77
CA ARG A 27 -2.04 9.63 -1.30
C ARG A 27 -0.57 9.72 -1.71
N VAL A 28 0.01 8.65 -2.25
CA VAL A 28 1.39 8.67 -2.77
C VAL A 28 1.39 9.38 -4.11
N HIS A 29 2.14 10.47 -4.20
CA HIS A 29 2.31 11.23 -5.43
C HIS A 29 3.27 10.50 -6.36
N THR A 30 2.80 10.18 -7.57
CA THR A 30 3.64 9.65 -8.67
C THR A 30 3.97 10.72 -9.71
N CYS A 31 3.44 11.92 -9.55
CA CYS A 31 3.39 12.99 -10.56
C CYS A 31 4.72 13.67 -10.88
N CYS A 32 5.83 13.31 -10.23
CA CYS A 32 7.13 13.94 -10.49
C CYS A 32 7.90 13.37 -11.70
N THR A 33 7.30 12.49 -12.51
CA THR A 33 8.00 11.83 -13.65
C THR A 33 7.47 12.18 -15.04
N VAL A 34 6.44 13.02 -15.16
CA VAL A 34 5.96 13.50 -16.47
C VAL A 34 5.42 14.93 -16.35
N ASN A 35 6.03 15.84 -17.12
CA ASN A 35 5.67 17.24 -17.35
C ASN A 35 4.24 17.63 -16.96
N ALA A 36 4.07 18.47 -15.93
CA ALA A 36 2.90 19.33 -15.78
C ALA A 36 3.25 20.54 -14.89
N GLU A 37 3.26 21.72 -15.49
CA GLU A 37 3.58 23.02 -14.89
C GLU A 37 2.43 23.62 -14.05
N GLU A 38 1.48 22.82 -13.56
CA GLU A 38 0.38 23.35 -12.73
C GLU A 38 0.21 22.49 -11.47
N GLU A 39 0.69 23.05 -10.36
CA GLU A 39 0.41 22.64 -8.97
C GLU A 39 0.79 21.18 -8.61
N CYS A 40 2.11 20.94 -8.52
CA CYS A 40 2.66 19.76 -7.83
C CYS A 40 1.98 19.64 -6.46
N CYS A 41 1.39 18.47 -6.17
CA CYS A 41 0.55 18.27 -5.00
C CYS A 41 1.29 18.66 -3.72
N LEU A 42 0.95 19.83 -3.17
CA LEU A 42 1.52 20.34 -1.91
C LEU A 42 1.01 19.58 -0.68
N GLU A 43 0.09 18.62 -0.87
CA GLU A 43 -0.47 17.81 0.20
C GLU A 43 0.52 16.74 0.67
N GLU A 44 0.67 16.58 1.99
CA GLU A 44 1.45 15.50 2.58
C GLU A 44 0.89 14.13 2.11
N PRO A 45 1.74 13.15 1.74
CA PRO A 45 1.32 11.83 1.27
C PRO A 45 0.86 10.92 2.43
N THR A 46 -0.03 11.44 3.26
CA THR A 46 -0.48 10.85 4.52
C THR A 46 -2.00 10.91 4.62
N CYS A 47 -2.58 10.08 5.48
CA CYS A 47 -3.96 10.19 5.90
C CYS A 47 -4.06 10.29 7.41
N ASP A 48 -5.03 11.04 7.91
CA ASP A 48 -5.37 10.98 9.32
C ASP A 48 -6.29 9.77 9.62
N PHE A 49 -6.36 9.40 10.91
CA PHE A 49 -7.15 8.25 11.33
C PHE A 49 -8.67 8.47 11.12
N GLY A 50 -9.15 9.70 11.26
CA GLY A 50 -10.55 10.06 11.06
C GLY A 50 -10.96 9.95 9.60
N GLU A 51 -10.15 10.49 8.70
CA GLU A 51 -10.31 10.38 7.25
C GLU A 51 -10.43 8.91 6.81
N LEU A 52 -9.50 8.04 7.23
CA LEU A 52 -9.56 6.61 6.90
C LEU A 52 -10.82 5.92 7.46
N LYS A 53 -11.25 6.34 8.66
CA LYS A 53 -12.43 5.77 9.31
C LYS A 53 -13.70 6.14 8.55
N GLU A 54 -13.82 7.41 8.16
CA GLU A 54 -14.95 7.96 7.41
C GLU A 54 -15.01 7.39 5.99
N ASP A 55 -13.91 7.45 5.25
CA ASP A 55 -13.82 6.97 3.86
C ASP A 55 -14.15 5.48 3.72
N LEU A 56 -13.74 4.66 4.69
CA LEU A 56 -13.89 3.21 4.62
C LEU A 56 -15.10 2.67 5.40
N GLY A 57 -15.80 3.53 6.15
CA GLY A 57 -16.92 3.14 7.01
C GLY A 57 -16.55 2.07 8.05
N ILE A 58 -15.35 2.15 8.63
CA ILE A 58 -14.83 1.16 9.60
C ILE A 58 -14.94 1.73 11.02
N SER A 59 -15.24 0.89 12.01
CA SER A 59 -15.20 1.33 13.42
C SER A 59 -13.79 1.69 13.88
N LYS A 60 -13.68 2.54 14.92
CA LYS A 60 -12.37 2.92 15.49
C LYS A 60 -11.57 1.71 16.00
N SER A 61 -12.23 0.74 16.64
CA SER A 61 -11.57 -0.46 17.17
C SER A 61 -11.06 -1.35 16.03
N SER A 62 -11.90 -1.61 15.02
CA SER A 62 -11.52 -2.42 13.86
C SER A 62 -10.40 -1.78 13.05
N LEU A 63 -10.45 -0.47 12.80
CA LEU A 63 -9.39 0.26 12.10
C LEU A 63 -8.06 0.19 12.88
N SER A 64 -8.10 0.35 14.21
CA SER A 64 -6.90 0.23 15.05
C SER A 64 -6.27 -1.17 14.97
N LEU A 65 -7.09 -2.21 14.96
CA LEU A 65 -6.64 -3.60 14.81
C LEU A 65 -6.01 -3.82 13.43
N HIS A 66 -6.67 -3.39 12.36
CA HIS A 66 -6.14 -3.51 11.00
C HIS A 66 -4.82 -2.77 10.82
N LEU A 67 -4.70 -1.55 11.34
CA LEU A 67 -3.46 -0.78 11.30
C LEU A 67 -2.34 -1.43 12.12
N LYS A 68 -2.65 -2.10 13.24
CA LYS A 68 -1.66 -2.86 14.01
C LYS A 68 -1.05 -3.97 13.14
N GLU A 69 -1.89 -4.74 12.46
CA GLU A 69 -1.44 -5.84 11.58
C GLU A 69 -0.64 -5.33 10.38
N LEU A 70 -1.12 -4.26 9.72
CA LEU A 70 -0.42 -3.66 8.58
C LEU A 70 0.94 -3.08 8.98
N ARG A 71 1.04 -2.46 10.15
CA ARG A 71 2.32 -1.98 10.71
C ARG A 71 3.25 -3.12 11.08
N HIS A 72 2.71 -4.20 11.66
CA HIS A 72 3.50 -5.40 11.97
C HIS A 72 4.11 -6.01 10.71
N ALA A 73 3.38 -6.00 9.60
CA ALA A 73 3.85 -6.41 8.28
C ALA A 73 4.74 -5.39 7.54
N GLY A 74 5.07 -4.26 8.18
CA GLY A 74 5.91 -3.22 7.60
C GLY A 74 5.26 -2.40 6.48
N LEU A 75 3.95 -2.52 6.23
CA LEU A 75 3.28 -1.87 5.09
C LEU A 75 2.88 -0.42 5.36
N VAL A 76 2.67 -0.08 6.63
CA VAL A 76 2.13 1.21 7.07
C VAL A 76 2.98 1.73 8.22
N GLU A 77 3.13 3.05 8.28
CA GLU A 77 3.81 3.76 9.35
C GLU A 77 2.91 4.80 10.01
N LYS A 78 3.22 5.13 11.25
CA LYS A 78 2.62 6.25 11.97
C LYS A 78 3.67 7.33 12.10
N ILE A 79 3.35 8.53 11.63
CA ILE A 79 4.20 9.70 11.79
C ILE A 79 3.53 10.73 12.69
N LYS A 80 4.33 11.60 13.31
CA LYS A 80 3.83 12.73 14.10
C LYS A 80 4.02 14.00 13.27
N THR A 81 2.91 14.63 12.88
CA THR A 81 2.90 15.93 12.21
C THR A 81 2.39 16.98 13.21
N GLY A 82 3.31 17.65 13.89
CA GLY A 82 2.98 18.58 14.97
C GLY A 82 2.24 17.91 16.13
N ARG A 83 0.97 18.29 16.35
CA ARG A 83 0.10 17.69 17.38
C ARG A 83 -0.74 16.51 16.89
N LYS A 84 -0.74 16.24 15.58
CA LYS A 84 -1.57 15.19 14.95
C LYS A 84 -0.72 13.94 14.67
N VAL A 85 -1.36 12.78 14.69
CA VAL A 85 -0.78 11.51 14.25
C VAL A 85 -1.35 11.20 12.87
N ALA A 86 -0.47 11.05 11.88
CA ALA A 86 -0.83 10.69 10.52
C ALA A 86 -0.29 9.30 10.16
N LEU A 87 -0.84 8.73 9.09
CA LEU A 87 -0.55 7.40 8.58
C LEU A 87 -0.04 7.51 7.15
N GLN A 88 1.00 6.75 6.82
CA GLN A 88 1.54 6.67 5.46
C GLN A 88 1.92 5.22 5.14
N VAL A 89 2.11 4.92 3.86
CA VAL A 89 2.72 3.66 3.46
C VAL A 89 4.21 3.67 3.75
N ASN A 90 4.80 2.50 4.00
CA ASN A 90 6.25 2.35 3.99
C ASN A 90 6.72 2.16 2.53
N PRO A 91 7.49 3.09 1.96
CA PRO A 91 7.90 3.02 0.55
C PRO A 91 8.84 1.84 0.27
N ASP A 92 9.81 1.57 1.14
CA ASP A 92 10.77 0.47 0.99
C ASP A 92 10.05 -0.88 0.88
N ARG A 93 9.02 -1.08 1.72
CA ARG A 93 8.21 -2.30 1.70
C ARG A 93 7.37 -2.44 0.45
N LEU A 94 6.92 -1.33 -0.14
CA LEU A 94 6.21 -1.38 -1.42
C LEU A 94 7.16 -1.69 -2.58
N GLU A 95 8.40 -1.21 -2.53
CA GLU A 95 9.43 -1.57 -3.53
C GLU A 95 9.77 -3.07 -3.44
N GLU A 96 10.00 -3.61 -2.24
CA GLU A 96 10.21 -5.07 -2.04
C GLU A 96 9.06 -5.91 -2.65
N LEU A 97 7.81 -5.44 -2.51
CA LEU A 97 6.65 -6.13 -3.10
C LEU A 97 6.63 -6.02 -4.62
N LYS A 98 6.98 -4.85 -5.16
CA LYS A 98 7.06 -4.62 -6.61
C LYS A 98 8.11 -5.54 -7.23
N GLU A 99 9.31 -5.59 -6.65
CA GLU A 99 10.39 -6.48 -7.07
C GLU A 99 9.97 -7.96 -7.02
N PHE A 100 9.23 -8.37 -5.97
CA PHE A 100 8.73 -9.74 -5.89
C PHE A 100 7.79 -10.12 -7.05
N PHE A 101 6.97 -9.18 -7.53
CA PHE A 101 6.06 -9.40 -8.67
C PHE A 101 6.73 -9.20 -10.03
N GLU A 102 7.95 -8.67 -10.06
CA GLU A 102 8.71 -8.43 -11.29
C GLU A 102 9.27 -9.75 -11.83
N ILE A 103 8.37 -10.56 -12.42
CA ILE A 103 8.69 -11.82 -13.07
C ILE A 103 8.58 -11.64 -14.59
N SER A 104 9.68 -11.83 -15.29
CA SER A 104 9.68 -11.89 -16.75
C SER A 104 9.36 -13.31 -17.22
N ILE A 105 8.23 -13.46 -17.92
CA ILE A 105 7.88 -14.68 -18.66
C ILE A 105 8.08 -14.35 -20.14
N ASP A 106 8.98 -15.07 -20.81
CA ASP A 106 9.25 -14.89 -22.23
C ASP A 106 8.06 -15.33 -23.10
N GLN A 107 8.06 -14.90 -24.36
CA GLN A 107 6.94 -15.14 -25.28
C GLN A 107 6.72 -16.64 -25.53
N GLN A 108 7.78 -17.44 -25.61
CA GLN A 108 7.67 -18.88 -25.85
C GLN A 108 7.01 -19.57 -24.65
N THR A 109 7.45 -19.26 -23.44
CA THR A 109 6.86 -19.79 -22.21
C THR A 109 5.40 -19.34 -22.06
N ARG A 110 5.07 -18.07 -22.34
CA ARG A 110 3.67 -17.59 -22.31
C ARG A 110 2.79 -18.35 -23.30
N GLN A 111 3.26 -18.54 -24.54
CA GLN A 111 2.50 -19.26 -25.56
C GLN A 111 2.24 -20.70 -25.11
N TRP A 112 3.27 -21.38 -24.60
CA TRP A 112 3.13 -22.74 -24.06
C TRP A 112 2.09 -22.81 -22.93
N MET A 113 2.05 -21.84 -22.02
CA MET A 113 1.07 -21.81 -20.92
C MET A 113 -0.37 -21.64 -21.43
N VAL A 114 -0.59 -20.79 -22.45
CA VAL A 114 -1.93 -20.57 -23.03
C VAL A 114 -2.42 -21.82 -23.77
N ASP A 115 -1.54 -22.45 -24.55
CA ASP A 115 -1.86 -23.64 -25.36
C ASP A 115 -2.22 -24.88 -24.51
N LYS A 116 -1.88 -24.88 -23.21
CA LYS A 116 -2.19 -25.98 -22.28
C LYS A 116 -3.47 -25.79 -21.47
N VAL A 117 -4.09 -24.61 -21.54
CA VAL A 117 -5.35 -24.30 -20.84
C VAL A 117 -6.57 -24.51 -21.77
N THR A 118 -6.33 -24.66 -23.08
CA THR A 118 -7.35 -25.00 -24.09
C THR A 118 -7.35 -26.49 -24.37
#